data_AF-A0A1Q3D884-F1
#
_entry.id   AF-A0A1Q3D884-F1
#
_cell.length_a   1.000
_cell.length_b   1.000
_cell.length_c   1.000
_cell.angle_alpha   90.00
_cell.angle_beta   90.00
_cell.angle_gamma   90.00
#
_symmetry.space_group_name_H-M   'P 1'
#
loop_
_entity.id
_entity.type
_entity.pdbx_description
1 polymer ?
#
loop_
_entity_poly.entity_id
_entity_poly.type
_entity_poly.pdbx_seq_one_letter_code
_entity_poly.pdbx_strand_id
1 'polypeptide(L)'
;MLFVRATKLVGYLTGNTPRPTVGNDEKWLCENALVMSWLLNSIKPTLSPQYMMMDSTKDVWEAIAQQFSQENNYAQACEISKQAREMRQGELSLATYYSTLTHLW
;
A
#
# COMPACT_ATOMS: atom_id res chain seq x y z
N MET A 1 7.54 2.51 -6.83
CA MET A 1 8.59 1.67 -6.20
C MET A 1 9.91 1.58 -6.98
N LEU A 2 9.92 1.58 -8.32
CA LEU A 2 11.18 1.55 -9.11
C LEU A 2 12.14 2.72 -8.78
N PHE A 3 11.60 3.93 -8.59
CA PHE A 3 12.39 5.13 -8.27
C PHE A 3 13.11 5.08 -6.91
N VAL A 4 12.50 4.50 -5.87
CA VAL A 4 13.13 4.38 -4.54
C VAL A 4 14.28 3.35 -4.57
N ARG A 5 14.11 2.26 -5.33
CA ARG A 5 15.17 1.27 -5.54
C ARG A 5 16.31 1.82 -6.40
N ALA A 6 16.00 2.59 -7.44
CA ALA A 6 17.00 3.23 -8.31
C ALA A 6 17.85 4.28 -7.57
N THR A 7 17.27 4.97 -6.59
CA THR A 7 17.94 6.03 -5.80
C THR A 7 18.61 5.53 -4.53
N LYS A 8 18.54 4.22 -4.22
CA LYS A 8 19.05 3.61 -2.98
C LYS A 8 18.44 4.19 -1.69
N LEU A 9 17.26 4.82 -1.77
CA LEU A 9 16.56 5.42 -0.62
C LEU A 9 15.59 4.47 0.10
N VAL A 10 15.69 3.16 -0.18
CA VAL A 10 14.85 2.12 0.46
C VAL A 10 15.00 2.09 1.99
N GLY A 11 16.14 2.57 2.51
CA GLY A 11 16.39 2.68 3.96
C GLY A 11 15.38 3.58 4.70
N TYR A 12 14.80 4.57 4.02
CA TYR A 12 13.78 5.47 4.58
C TYR A 12 12.40 4.83 4.69
N LEU A 13 12.08 3.83 3.85
CA LEU A 13 10.85 3.04 3.94
C LEU A 13 10.94 1.95 5.01
N THR A 14 12.13 1.35 5.15
CA THR A 14 12.37 0.21 6.06
C THR A 14 12.78 0.65 7.47
N GLY A 15 13.12 1.93 7.67
CA GLY A 15 13.65 2.43 8.93
C GLY A 15 15.13 2.13 9.17
N ASN A 16 15.82 1.55 8.17
CA ASN A 16 17.27 1.30 8.23
C ASN A 16 18.10 2.59 8.16
N THR A 17 17.49 3.71 7.77
CA THR A 17 18.09 5.04 7.84
C THR A 17 17.43 5.84 8.97
N PRO A 18 17.85 5.67 10.24
CA PRO A 18 17.28 6.42 11.36
C PRO A 18 17.65 7.90 11.28
N ARG A 19 16.77 8.76 11.81
CA ARG A 19 17.05 10.19 11.94
C ARG A 19 18.29 10.39 12.83
N PRO A 20 19.28 11.18 12.40
CA PRO A 20 20.43 11.52 13.24
C PRO A 20 19.97 12.18 14.54
N THR A 21 20.45 11.67 15.68
CA THR A 21 20.12 12.22 17.01
C THR A 21 21.10 13.32 17.44
N VAL A 22 22.27 13.39 16.79
CA VAL A 22 23.33 14.36 17.05
C VAL A 22 23.90 14.82 15.71
N GLY A 23 24.00 16.13 15.49
CA GLY A 23 24.52 16.73 14.25
C GLY A 23 23.43 17.31 13.32
N ASN A 24 23.80 17.59 12.06
CA ASN A 24 22.88 18.12 11.06
C ASN A 24 21.98 17.01 10.47
N ASP A 25 20.67 17.14 10.62
CA ASP A 25 19.65 16.22 10.12
C ASP A 25 18.93 16.72 8.86
N GLU A 26 19.30 17.89 8.31
CA GLU A 26 18.70 18.48 7.11
C GLU A 26 18.70 17.51 5.92
N LYS A 27 19.80 16.79 5.71
CA LYS A 27 19.89 15.80 4.64
C LYS A 27 18.86 14.68 4.82
N TRP A 28 18.70 14.20 6.05
CA TRP A 28 17.72 13.17 6.37
C TRP A 28 16.29 13.68 6.16
N LEU A 29 16.01 14.91 6.59
CA LEU A 29 14.69 15.55 6.42
C LEU A 29 14.34 15.72 4.93
N CYS A 30 15.29 16.20 4.11
CA CYS A 30 15.09 16.36 2.67
C CYS A 30 14.86 15.02 1.96
N GLU A 31 15.69 14.02 2.23
CA GLU A 31 15.56 12.70 1.62
C GLU A 31 14.28 11.99 2.09
N ASN A 32 13.93 12.08 3.38
CA ASN A 32 12.68 11.56 3.91
C ASN A 32 11.46 12.25 3.26
N ALA A 33 11.42 13.58 3.19
CA ALA A 33 10.32 14.30 2.55
C ALA A 33 10.17 13.94 1.05
N LEU A 34 11.29 13.73 0.35
CA LEU A 34 11.29 13.30 -1.04
C LEU A 34 10.65 11.92 -1.22
N VAL A 35 11.06 10.93 -0.41
CA VAL A 35 10.47 9.58 -0.48
C VAL A 35 8.99 9.61 -0.07
N MET A 36 8.63 10.41 0.93
CA MET A 36 7.23 10.61 1.34
C MET A 36 6.40 11.19 0.19
N SER A 37 6.91 12.17 -0.54
CA SER A 37 6.23 12.74 -1.71
C SER A 37 5.99 11.68 -2.80
N TRP A 38 6.99 10.83 -3.08
CA TRP A 38 6.84 9.75 -4.05
C TRP A 38 5.83 8.70 -3.60
N LEU A 39 5.80 8.41 -2.30
CA LEU A 39 4.86 7.46 -1.71
C LEU A 39 3.42 8.00 -1.79
N LEU A 40 3.19 9.25 -1.36
CA LEU A 40 1.89 9.91 -1.43
C LEU A 40 1.40 10.09 -2.87
N ASN A 41 2.30 10.34 -3.82
CA ASN A 41 1.97 10.40 -5.25
C ASN A 41 1.70 9.02 -5.88
N SER A 42 2.09 7.94 -5.19
CA SER A 42 1.85 6.56 -5.67
C SER A 42 0.53 5.96 -5.15
N ILE A 43 -0.16 6.64 -4.23
CA ILE A 43 -1.47 6.21 -3.72
C ILE A 43 -2.61 7.04 -4.32
N LYS A 44 -3.86 6.61 -4.10
CA LYS A 44 -5.02 7.37 -4.56
C LYS A 44 -5.04 8.76 -3.90
N PRO A 45 -5.30 9.86 -4.64
CA PRO A 45 -5.32 11.21 -4.08
C PRO A 45 -6.31 11.42 -2.94
N THR A 46 -7.38 10.61 -2.89
CA THR A 46 -8.36 10.64 -1.80
C THR A 46 -7.81 10.11 -0.47
N LEU A 47 -6.74 9.31 -0.53
CA LEU A 47 -6.09 8.68 0.62
C LEU A 47 -4.79 9.40 1.01
N SER A 48 -4.33 10.40 0.27
CA SER A 48 -3.10 11.11 0.61
C SER A 48 -3.22 12.06 1.82
N PRO A 49 -4.34 12.78 2.06
CA PRO A 49 -4.40 13.76 3.15
C PRO A 49 -4.25 13.15 4.54
N GLN A 50 -4.76 11.93 4.73
CA GLN A 50 -4.66 11.18 6.01
C GLN A 50 -3.22 10.84 6.41
N TYR A 51 -2.28 10.81 5.45
CA TYR A 51 -0.89 10.44 5.69
C TYR A 51 0.07 11.64 5.66
N MET A 52 -0.41 12.84 5.26
CA MET A 52 0.44 14.04 5.19
C MET A 52 0.91 14.56 6.55
N MET A 53 0.19 14.23 7.63
CA MET A 53 0.53 14.68 8.99
C MET A 53 1.49 13.73 9.73
N MET A 54 2.01 12.70 9.05
CA MET A 54 2.90 11.72 9.68
C MET A 54 4.36 12.19 9.65
N ASP A 55 5.11 11.88 10.71
CA ASP A 55 6.46 12.42 10.93
C ASP A 55 7.54 11.78 10.06
N SER A 56 7.34 10.55 9.59
CA SER A 56 8.32 9.86 8.74
C SER A 56 7.69 9.07 7.61
N THR A 57 8.47 8.88 6.54
CA THR A 57 8.10 8.02 5.41
C THR A 57 7.88 6.58 5.85
N LYS A 58 8.60 6.13 6.87
CA LYS A 58 8.44 4.81 7.47
C LYS A 58 7.04 4.67 8.07
N ASP A 59 6.59 5.65 8.85
CA ASP A 59 5.27 5.60 9.50
C ASP A 59 4.16 5.59 8.44
N VAL A 60 4.29 6.41 7.38
CA VAL A 60 3.36 6.37 6.24
C VAL A 60 3.36 5.00 5.56
N TRP A 61 4.54 4.43 5.33
CA TRP A 61 4.67 3.11 4.69
C TRP A 61 4.04 2.00 5.54
N GLU A 62 4.28 2.00 6.85
CA GLU A 62 3.70 1.04 7.79
C GLU A 62 2.18 1.21 7.91
N ALA A 63 1.67 2.44 7.97
CA ALA A 63 0.22 2.68 8.01
C ALA A 63 -0.48 2.22 6.72
N ILE A 64 0.10 2.51 5.55
CA ILE A 64 -0.41 2.03 4.26
C ILE A 64 -0.35 0.49 4.21
N ALA A 65 0.76 -0.11 4.64
CA ALA A 65 0.90 -1.56 4.69
C ALA A 65 -0.10 -2.19 5.67
N GLN A 66 -0.34 -1.60 6.83
CA GLN A 66 -1.31 -2.13 7.79
C GLN A 66 -2.75 -2.03 7.28
N GLN A 67 -3.09 -0.93 6.61
CA GLN A 67 -4.45 -0.67 6.12
C GLN A 67 -4.77 -1.38 4.80
N PHE A 68 -3.76 -1.66 3.97
CA PHE A 68 -3.95 -2.18 2.61
C PHE A 68 -3.12 -3.41 2.26
N SER A 69 -2.25 -3.92 3.15
CA SER A 69 -1.65 -5.23 2.91
C SER A 69 -2.75 -6.29 2.94
N GLN A 70 -2.76 -7.13 1.91
CA GLN A 70 -3.72 -8.23 1.78
C GLN A 70 -3.63 -9.22 2.94
N GLU A 71 -2.54 -9.22 3.72
CA GLU A 71 -2.38 -10.06 4.92
C GLU A 71 -3.46 -9.80 5.99
N ASN A 72 -4.12 -8.63 5.98
CA ASN A 72 -5.15 -8.29 6.96
C ASN A 72 -6.50 -7.89 6.37
N ASN A 73 -6.71 -8.07 5.06
CA ASN A 73 -7.96 -7.66 4.42
C ASN A 73 -9.05 -8.73 4.54
N TYR A 74 -9.35 -9.15 5.78
CA TYR A 74 -10.45 -10.06 6.11
C TYR A 74 -11.79 -9.57 5.53
N ALA A 75 -11.99 -8.25 5.42
CA ALA A 75 -13.16 -7.67 4.79
C ALA A 75 -13.22 -7.97 3.29
N GLN A 76 -12.12 -7.81 2.55
CA GLN A 76 -12.05 -8.18 1.13
C GLN A 76 -12.14 -9.70 0.93
N ALA A 77 -11.51 -10.51 1.79
CA ALA A 77 -11.65 -11.96 1.73
C ALA A 77 -13.08 -12.43 2.04
N CYS A 78 -13.76 -11.78 2.99
CA CYS A 78 -15.15 -12.03 3.33
C CYS A 78 -16.08 -11.58 2.19
N GLU A 79 -15.81 -10.43 1.57
CA GLU A 79 -16.58 -9.91 0.44
C GLU A 79 -16.42 -10.81 -0.79
N ILE A 80 -15.20 -11.26 -1.11
CA ILE A 80 -14.95 -12.26 -2.17
C ILE A 80 -15.64 -13.58 -1.84
N SER A 81 -15.54 -14.06 -0.58
CA SER A 81 -16.20 -15.29 -0.14
C SER A 81 -17.73 -15.19 -0.20
N LYS A 82 -18.27 -14.01 0.12
CA LYS A 82 -19.70 -13.70 0.04
C LYS A 82 -20.15 -13.65 -1.42
N GLN A 83 -19.42 -12.93 -2.29
CA GLN A 83 -19.68 -12.86 -3.72
C GLN A 83 -19.63 -14.25 -4.37
N ALA A 84 -18.65 -15.07 -4.02
CA ALA A 84 -18.56 -16.46 -4.48
C ALA A 84 -19.75 -17.32 -4.00
N ARG A 85 -20.21 -17.12 -2.75
CA ARG A 85 -21.34 -17.85 -2.17
C ARG A 85 -22.69 -17.41 -2.74
N GLU A 86 -22.81 -16.13 -3.08
CA GLU A 86 -24.01 -15.53 -3.68
C GLU A 86 -24.05 -15.73 -5.20
N MET A 87 -22.91 -16.05 -5.84
CA MET A 87 -22.83 -16.40 -7.26
C MET A 87 -23.53 -17.73 -7.55
N ARG A 88 -24.80 -17.63 -7.94
CA ARG A 88 -25.56 -18.74 -8.53
C ARG A 88 -25.40 -18.68 -10.04
N GLN A 89 -25.15 -19.84 -10.66
CA GLN A 89 -24.97 -19.96 -12.11
C GLN A 89 -26.11 -19.28 -12.90
N GLY A 90 -27.36 -19.37 -12.43
CA GLY A 90 -28.48 -18.67 -13.06
C GLY A 90 -28.60 -18.98 -14.56
N GLU A 91 -28.74 -17.92 -15.37
CA GLU A 91 -28.77 -17.96 -16.85
C GLU A 91 -27.36 -17.93 -17.49
N LEU A 92 -26.27 -17.90 -16.68
CA LEU A 92 -24.90 -17.81 -17.22
C LEU A 92 -24.45 -19.15 -17.81
N SER A 93 -23.77 -19.08 -18.95
CA SER A 93 -23.12 -20.24 -19.53
C SER A 93 -22.06 -20.80 -18.56
N LEU A 94 -21.89 -22.12 -18.55
CA LEU A 94 -20.90 -22.83 -17.71
C LEU A 94 -19.48 -22.25 -17.87
N ALA A 95 -19.11 -21.87 -19.10
CA ALA A 95 -17.81 -21.27 -19.40
C ALA A 95 -17.66 -19.87 -18.77
N THR A 96 -18.71 -19.04 -18.82
CA THR A 96 -18.71 -17.71 -18.22
C THR A 96 -18.65 -17.83 -16.70
N TYR A 97 -19.48 -18.67 -16.09
CA TYR A 97 -19.48 -18.89 -14.64
C TYR A 97 -18.11 -19.34 -14.11
N TYR A 98 -17.48 -20.32 -14.80
CA TYR A 98 -16.19 -20.84 -14.39
C TYR A 98 -15.08 -19.80 -14.53
N SER A 99 -15.06 -19.03 -15.62
CA SER A 99 -14.07 -17.97 -15.84
C SER A 99 -14.18 -16.83 -14.83
N THR A 100 -15.39 -16.48 -14.38
CA THR A 100 -15.56 -15.44 -13.35
C THR A 100 -15.12 -15.96 -11.98
N LEU A 101 -15.40 -17.24 -11.69
CA LEU A 101 -15.01 -17.88 -10.43
C LEU A 101 -13.48 -18.00 -10.28
N THR A 102 -12.77 -18.36 -11.36
CA THR A 102 -11.30 -18.38 -11.37
C THR A 102 -10.67 -16.99 -11.34
N HIS A 103 -11.40 -15.93 -11.69
CA HIS A 103 -10.88 -14.56 -11.61
C HIS A 103 -11.10 -13.90 -10.24
N LEU A 104 -12.01 -14.45 -9.44
CA LEU A 104 -12.32 -14.02 -8.07
C LEU A 104 -11.32 -14.57 -7.02
N TRP A 105 -10.57 -15.62 -7.37
CA TRP A 105 -9.50 -16.25 -6.58
C TRP A 105 -8.11 -15.85 -7.10
#